data_AF-A0A7W8MFG1-F1
#
_entry.id   AF-A0A7W8MFG1-F1
#
_cell.length_a   1.000
_cell.length_b   1.000
_cell.length_c   1.000
_cell.angle_alpha   90.00
_cell.angle_beta   90.00
_cell.angle_gamma   90.00
#
_symmetry.space_group_name_H-M   'P 1'
#
loop_
_entity.id
_entity.type
_entity.pdbx_description
1 polymer ?
#
loop_
_entity_poly.entity_id
_entity_poly.type
_entity_poly.pdbx_seq_one_letter_code
_entity_poly.pdbx_strand_id
1 'polypeptide(L)'
;MVQFGMTEAQIAYFHATPAWAHAAWAIGVWGGLLGGILLLLRRNWALPVFVISFLGWVAGVIYAFVLSDGGELLGDMWPMQVVIGAACVFFIWYAWTMSKKGVLR
;
A
#
# COMPACT_ATOMS: atom_id res chain seq x y z
N MET A 1 -3.15 -4.39 -34.43
CA MET A 1 -2.93 -5.63 -33.66
C MET A 1 -3.10 -5.27 -32.20
N VAL A 2 -3.99 -5.96 -31.48
CA VAL A 2 -4.24 -5.67 -30.05
C VAL A 2 -3.02 -6.15 -29.26
N GLN A 3 -2.25 -5.21 -28.71
CA GLN A 3 -1.12 -5.51 -27.84
C GLN A 3 -1.68 -5.98 -26.48
N PHE A 4 -1.66 -7.28 -26.21
CA PHE A 4 -2.06 -7.86 -24.91
C PHE A 4 -0.95 -7.68 -23.85
N GLY A 5 -0.43 -6.45 -23.68
CA GLY A 5 0.68 -6.16 -22.78
C GLY A 5 0.86 -4.67 -22.52
N MET A 6 1.79 -4.33 -21.63
CA MET A 6 2.13 -2.93 -21.33
C MET A 6 2.61 -2.18 -22.57
N THR A 7 2.22 -0.91 -22.70
CA THR A 7 2.76 -0.02 -23.72
C THR A 7 4.23 0.27 -23.45
N GLU A 8 4.96 0.72 -24.47
CA GLU A 8 6.38 1.08 -24.35
C GLU A 8 6.59 2.19 -23.31
N ALA A 9 5.65 3.14 -23.22
CA ALA A 9 5.64 4.18 -22.20
C ALA A 9 5.42 3.62 -20.77
N GLN A 10 4.55 2.63 -20.61
CA GLN A 10 4.35 1.95 -19.31
C GLN A 10 5.59 1.17 -18.88
N ILE A 11 6.24 0.47 -19.82
CA ILE A 11 7.50 -0.25 -19.57
C ILE A 11 8.58 0.74 -19.14
N ALA A 12 8.75 1.84 -19.88
CA ALA A 12 9.71 2.90 -19.55
C ALA A 12 9.46 3.50 -18.16
N TYR A 13 8.20 3.73 -17.78
CA TYR A 13 7.81 4.19 -16.45
C TYR A 13 8.27 3.22 -15.35
N PHE A 14 8.03 1.92 -15.50
CA PHE A 14 8.46 0.93 -14.51
C PHE A 14 9.98 0.83 -14.42
N HIS A 15 10.70 0.95 -15.53
CA HIS A 15 12.17 0.99 -15.52
C HIS A 15 12.75 2.27 -14.91
N ALA A 16 12.07 3.41 -15.06
CA ALA A 16 12.47 4.68 -14.49
C ALA A 16 12.06 4.84 -13.01
N THR A 17 11.27 3.91 -12.48
CA THR A 17 10.78 3.98 -11.10
C THR A 17 11.94 3.85 -10.11
N PRO A 18 12.14 4.81 -9.20
CA PRO A 18 13.28 4.80 -8.30
C PRO A 18 13.14 3.71 -7.23
N ALA A 19 14.28 3.21 -6.75
CA ALA A 19 14.34 2.11 -5.78
C ALA A 19 13.55 2.37 -4.49
N TRP A 20 13.47 3.63 -4.04
CA TRP A 20 12.71 4.00 -2.84
C TRP A 20 11.20 3.83 -3.03
N ALA A 21 10.67 4.06 -4.24
CA ALA A 21 9.24 3.90 -4.53
C ALA A 21 8.88 2.41 -4.56
N HIS A 22 9.76 1.56 -5.11
CA HIS A 22 9.65 0.11 -5.00
C HIS A 22 9.69 -0.38 -3.54
N ALA A 23 10.59 0.18 -2.73
CA ALA A 23 10.67 -0.14 -1.31
C ALA A 23 9.39 0.28 -0.56
N ALA A 24 8.84 1.47 -0.84
CA ALA A 24 7.59 1.94 -0.26
C ALA A 24 6.40 1.03 -0.61
N TRP A 25 6.30 0.62 -1.88
CA TRP A 25 5.31 -0.36 -2.33
C TRP A 25 5.48 -1.70 -1.58
N ALA A 26 6.70 -2.21 -1.50
CA ALA A 26 6.99 -3.46 -0.79
C ALA A 26 6.60 -3.36 0.70
N ILE A 27 6.93 -2.25 1.37
CA ILE A 27 6.55 -2.00 2.76
C ILE A 27 5.02 -1.95 2.90
N GLY A 28 4.33 -1.29 1.97
CA GLY A 28 2.87 -1.23 1.95
C GLY A 28 2.24 -2.62 1.89
N VAL A 29 2.66 -3.44 0.92
CA VAL A 29 2.12 -4.80 0.68
C VAL A 29 2.49 -5.76 1.80
N TRP A 30 3.79 -5.91 2.08
CA TRP A 30 4.28 -6.88 3.07
C TRP A 30 3.94 -6.47 4.49
N GLY A 31 3.91 -5.18 4.79
CA GLY A 31 3.42 -4.67 6.05
C GLY A 31 1.93 -4.98 6.26
N GLY A 32 1.11 -4.88 5.20
CA GLY A 32 -0.31 -5.23 5.29
C GLY A 32 -0.52 -6.71 5.58
N LEU A 33 0.21 -7.58 4.87
CA LEU A 33 0.20 -9.02 5.11
C LEU A 33 0.67 -9.38 6.53
N LEU A 34 1.82 -8.85 6.95
CA LEU A 34 2.37 -9.10 8.28
C LEU A 34 1.44 -8.58 9.37
N GLY A 35 0.86 -7.39 9.19
CA GLY A 35 -0.14 -6.82 10.10
C GLY A 35 -1.35 -7.72 10.25
N GLY A 36 -1.87 -8.27 9.14
CA GLY A 36 -2.96 -9.25 9.15
C GLY A 36 -2.62 -10.52 9.92
N ILE A 37 -1.43 -11.08 9.69
CA ILE A 37 -0.93 -12.25 10.44
C ILE A 37 -0.86 -11.94 11.93
N LEU A 38 -0.24 -10.82 12.32
CA LEU A 38 -0.10 -10.41 13.71
C LEU A 38 -1.45 -10.16 14.38
N LEU A 39 -2.41 -9.58 13.66
CA LEU A 39 -3.77 -9.34 14.13
C LEU A 39 -4.48 -10.67 14.46
N LEU A 40 -4.37 -11.67 13.58
CA LEU A 40 -4.93 -13.00 13.79
C LEU A 40 -4.25 -13.72 14.97
N LEU A 41 -2.94 -13.54 15.13
CA LEU A 41 -2.18 -14.03 16.28
C LEU A 41 -2.41 -13.21 17.56
N ARG A 42 -3.28 -12.19 17.51
CA ARG A 42 -3.61 -11.29 18.61
C ARG A 42 -2.39 -10.63 19.23
N ARG A 43 -1.43 -10.19 18.41
CA ARG A 43 -0.21 -9.50 18.86
C ARG A 43 -0.39 -7.99 18.84
N ASN A 44 0.08 -7.30 19.87
CA ASN A 44 0.05 -5.84 19.97
C ASN A 44 0.87 -5.13 18.86
N TRP A 45 1.85 -5.83 18.27
CA TRP A 45 2.62 -5.38 17.11
C TRP A 45 1.80 -5.20 15.84
N ALA A 46 0.57 -5.72 15.76
CA ALA A 46 -0.28 -5.53 14.58
C ALA A 46 -0.50 -4.05 14.26
N LEU A 47 -0.72 -3.22 15.30
CA LEU A 47 -0.97 -1.78 15.13
C LEU A 47 0.22 -1.04 14.47
N PRO A 48 1.44 -1.04 15.04
CA PRO A 48 2.56 -0.34 14.42
C PRO A 48 2.89 -0.87 13.03
N VAL A 49 2.72 -2.17 12.78
CA VAL A 49 2.95 -2.76 11.44
C VAL A 49 1.92 -2.26 10.41
N PHE A 50 0.64 -2.17 10.77
CA PHE A 50 -0.36 -1.55 9.88
C PHE A 50 -0.11 -0.06 9.62
N VAL A 51 0.40 0.67 10.62
CA VAL A 51 0.79 2.09 10.43
C VAL A 51 1.95 2.19 9.44
N ILE A 52 2.97 1.35 9.57
CA ILE A 52 4.10 1.33 8.63
C ILE A 52 3.63 0.96 7.21
N SER A 53 2.75 -0.03 7.08
CA SER A 53 2.12 -0.40 5.80
C SER A 53 1.39 0.78 5.17
N PHE A 54 0.58 1.50 5.96
CA PHE A 54 -0.13 2.68 5.48
C PHE A 54 0.82 3.78 5.00
N LEU A 55 1.92 4.03 5.71
CA LEU A 55 2.93 5.00 5.28
C LEU A 55 3.59 4.59 3.95
N GLY A 56 3.86 3.29 3.76
CA GLY A 56 4.34 2.76 2.49
C GLY A 56 3.35 2.99 1.34
N TRP A 57 2.06 2.76 1.60
CA TRP A 57 1.00 3.07 0.63
C TRP A 57 0.91 4.57 0.32
N VAL A 58 0.93 5.45 1.33
CA VAL A 58 0.92 6.91 1.14
C VAL A 58 2.10 7.36 0.29
N ALA A 59 3.31 6.88 0.57
CA ALA A 59 4.49 7.21 -0.23
C ALA A 59 4.36 6.72 -1.69
N GLY A 60 3.77 5.54 -1.90
CA GLY A 60 3.48 5.03 -3.25
C GLY A 60 2.46 5.88 -4.01
N VAL A 61 1.40 6.35 -3.34
CA VAL A 61 0.40 7.25 -3.94
C VAL A 61 1.01 8.61 -4.29
N ILE A 62 1.79 9.20 -3.37
CA ILE A 62 2.48 10.47 -3.63
C ILE A 62 3.42 10.30 -4.84
N TYR A 63 4.15 9.19 -4.91
CA TYR A 63 4.99 8.91 -6.09
C TYR A 63 4.17 8.85 -7.38
N ALA A 64 3.11 8.03 -7.40
CA ALA A 64 2.35 7.74 -8.61
C ALA A 64 1.52 8.92 -9.14
N PHE A 65 1.03 9.80 -8.26
CA PHE A 65 0.09 10.86 -8.64
C PHE A 65 0.66 12.29 -8.52
N VAL A 66 1.79 12.48 -7.81
CA VAL A 66 2.36 13.82 -7.60
C VAL A 66 3.77 13.93 -8.18
N LEU A 67 4.59 12.89 -8.05
CA LEU A 67 6.01 12.92 -8.46
C LEU A 67 6.27 12.23 -9.81
N SER A 68 5.26 11.63 -10.43
CA SER A 68 5.39 10.92 -11.70
C SER A 68 4.11 10.96 -12.51
N ASP A 69 4.20 10.64 -13.80
CA ASP A 69 3.07 10.52 -14.73
C ASP A 69 2.32 9.19 -14.57
N GLY A 70 2.54 8.46 -13.46
CA GLY A 70 1.97 7.13 -13.24
C GLY A 70 0.44 7.12 -13.26
N GLY A 71 -0.19 8.16 -12.74
CA GLY A 71 -1.64 8.32 -12.77
C GLY A 71 -2.24 8.47 -14.18
N GLU A 72 -1.50 9.04 -15.12
CA GLU A 72 -1.94 9.19 -16.52
C GLU A 72 -1.58 7.95 -17.35
N LEU A 73 -0.36 7.42 -17.15
CA LEU A 73 0.19 6.29 -17.91
C LEU A 73 -0.45 4.94 -17.55
N LEU A 74 -0.89 4.75 -16.30
CA LEU A 74 -1.46 3.50 -15.83
C LEU A 74 -3.01 3.52 -15.82
N GLY A 75 -3.63 4.62 -16.25
CA GLY A 75 -5.08 4.77 -16.38
C GLY A 75 -5.81 4.98 -15.04
N ASP A 76 -7.12 4.67 -15.02
CA ASP A 76 -8.03 4.85 -13.88
C ASP A 76 -7.75 3.90 -12.70
N MET A 77 -6.53 3.94 -12.16
CA MET A 77 -6.14 3.19 -10.97
C MET A 77 -6.60 3.84 -9.66
N TRP A 78 -7.07 5.08 -9.72
CA TRP A 78 -7.45 5.85 -8.53
C TRP A 78 -8.55 5.18 -7.65
N PRO A 79 -9.57 4.47 -8.18
CA PRO A 79 -10.57 3.83 -7.33
C PRO A 79 -9.97 2.71 -6.48
N MET A 80 -9.03 1.94 -7.04
CA MET A 80 -8.32 0.89 -6.32
C MET A 80 -7.50 1.48 -5.16
N GLN A 81 -6.83 2.61 -5.40
CA GLN A 81 -6.04 3.29 -4.36
C GLN A 81 -6.94 3.78 -3.23
N VAL A 82 -8.12 4.31 -3.53
CA VAL A 82 -9.10 4.71 -2.51
C VAL A 82 -9.52 3.50 -1.65
N VAL A 83 -9.81 2.35 -2.28
CA VAL A 83 -10.17 1.13 -1.56
C VAL A 83 -9.04 0.65 -0.66
N ILE A 84 -7.80 0.63 -1.16
CA ILE A 84 -6.62 0.23 -0.38
C ILE A 84 -6.40 1.18 0.80
N GLY A 85 -6.43 2.50 0.56
CA GLY A 85 -6.30 3.51 1.61
C GLY A 85 -7.37 3.38 2.69
N ALA A 86 -8.63 3.18 2.29
CA ALA A 86 -9.74 2.93 3.20
C ALA A 86 -9.52 1.64 4.03
N ALA A 87 -9.05 0.57 3.39
CA ALA A 87 -8.73 -0.68 4.09
C ALA A 87 -7.59 -0.49 5.10
N CYS A 88 -6.51 0.22 4.75
CA CYS A 88 -5.42 0.54 5.66
C CYS A 88 -5.92 1.31 6.89
N VAL A 89 -6.72 2.36 6.69
CA VAL A 89 -7.30 3.15 7.79
C VAL A 89 -8.20 2.28 8.66
N PHE A 90 -9.03 1.44 8.05
CA PHE A 90 -9.89 0.49 8.76
C PHE A 90 -9.08 -0.47 9.64
N PHE A 91 -8.01 -1.08 9.11
CA PHE A 91 -7.19 -2.01 9.87
C PHE A 91 -6.41 -1.34 11.00
N ILE A 92 -5.90 -0.12 10.79
CA ILE A 92 -5.28 0.68 11.85
C ILE A 92 -6.29 0.94 12.97
N TRP A 93 -7.49 1.43 12.62
CA TRP A 93 -8.56 1.67 13.59
C TRP A 93 -8.96 0.39 14.34
N TYR A 94 -9.13 -0.71 13.63
CA TYR A 94 -9.50 -2.00 14.21
C TYR A 94 -8.42 -2.53 15.16
N ALA A 95 -7.15 -2.53 14.74
CA ALA A 95 -6.04 -2.95 15.58
C ALA A 95 -5.90 -2.06 16.83
N TRP A 96 -6.08 -0.75 16.69
CA TRP A 96 -6.07 0.19 17.80
C TRP A 96 -7.20 -0.06 18.80
N THR A 97 -8.43 -0.24 18.32
CA THR A 97 -9.57 -0.55 19.20
C THR A 97 -9.40 -1.89 19.91
N MET A 98 -8.86 -2.92 19.25
CA MET A 98 -8.59 -4.22 19.86
C MET A 98 -7.42 -4.20 20.86
N SER A 99 -6.41 -3.37 20.61
CA SER A 99 -5.33 -3.10 21.57
C SER A 99 -5.88 -2.45 22.84
N LYS A 100 -6.73 -1.42 22.71
CA LYS A 100 -7.38 -0.76 23.85
C LYS A 100 -8.30 -1.69 24.66
N LYS A 101 -8.92 -2.66 24.00
CA LYS A 101 -9.76 -3.68 24.66
C LYS A 101 -8.95 -4.80 25.33
N GLY A 102 -7.62 -4.78 25.25
CA GLY A 102 -6.75 -5.83 25.78
C GLY A 102 -6.84 -7.17 25.03
N VAL A 103 -7.43 -7.17 23.82
CA VAL A 103 -7.54 -8.38 22.98
C VAL A 103 -6.21 -8.71 22.33
N LEU A 104 -5.43 -7.68 21.98
CA LEU A 104 -4.07 -7.83 21.47
C LEU A 104 -3.08 -7.85 22.64
N ARG A 105 -2.23 -8.87 22.68
CA ARG A 105 -1.25 -9.16 23.73
C ARG A 105 0.15 -8.73 23.31
#